data_AF-A0A7Y9X899-F1
#
_entry.id   AF-A0A7Y9X899-F1
#
_cell.length_a   1.000
_cell.length_b   1.000
_cell.length_c   1.000
_cell.angle_alpha   90.00
_cell.angle_beta   90.00
_cell.angle_gamma   90.00
#
_symmetry.space_group_name_H-M   'P 1'
#
loop_
_entity.id
_entity.type
_entity.pdbx_description
1 polymer ?
#
loop_
_entity_poly.entity_id
_entity_poly.type
_entity_poly.pdbx_seq_one_letter_code
_entity_poly.pdbx_strand_id
1 'polypeptide(L)'
;MAGARVVPASSAVTGGHHVGLHRVLGAVGRIAGDQPEGIYAVADGTHYNQWCCFDYGNAQTNNLADERAIMETAYFGAKQWGGGTTQQWSTRS
;
A
#
# COMPACT_ATOMS: atom_id res chain seq x y z
N MET A 1 -13.04 -34.64 -11.26
CA MET A 1 -12.30 -33.38 -11.40
C MET A 1 -13.31 -32.25 -11.53
N ALA A 2 -13.61 -31.52 -10.46
CA ALA A 2 -14.47 -30.35 -10.54
C ALA A 2 -13.64 -29.19 -11.12
N GLY A 3 -14.04 -28.67 -12.29
CA GLY A 3 -13.35 -27.54 -12.92
C GLY A 3 -13.51 -26.28 -12.09
N ALA A 4 -12.43 -25.53 -11.88
CA ALA A 4 -12.49 -24.22 -11.25
C ALA A 4 -13.32 -23.28 -12.14
N ARG A 5 -14.44 -22.77 -11.60
CA ARG A 5 -15.27 -21.78 -12.29
C ARG A 5 -14.62 -20.41 -12.11
N VAL A 6 -14.01 -19.88 -13.16
CA VAL A 6 -13.55 -18.49 -13.19
C VAL A 6 -14.78 -17.58 -13.31
N VAL A 7 -14.95 -16.68 -12.34
CA VAL A 7 -15.99 -15.65 -12.34
C VAL A 7 -15.30 -14.31 -12.55
N PRO A 8 -15.76 -13.46 -13.49
CA PRO A 8 -15.17 -12.15 -13.69
C PRO A 8 -15.34 -11.28 -12.44
N ALA A 9 -14.28 -10.54 -12.08
CA ALA A 9 -14.26 -9.56 -11.02
C ALA A 9 -13.38 -8.37 -11.44
N SER A 10 -13.64 -7.19 -10.87
CA SER A 10 -12.89 -5.96 -11.15
C SER A 10 -11.96 -5.62 -10.00
N SER A 11 -10.75 -5.17 -10.31
CA SER A 11 -9.79 -4.62 -9.35
C SER A 11 -9.80 -3.08 -9.35
N ALA A 12 -9.32 -2.47 -8.27
CA ALA A 12 -9.09 -1.03 -8.24
C ALA A 12 -7.86 -0.68 -9.08
N VAL A 13 -7.97 0.32 -9.96
CA VAL A 13 -6.88 0.82 -10.80
C VAL A 13 -6.69 2.29 -10.49
N THR A 14 -5.50 2.64 -10.00
CA THR A 14 -5.14 4.01 -9.62
C THR A 14 -4.16 4.57 -10.65
N GLY A 15 -4.39 5.78 -11.17
CA GLY A 15 -3.51 6.38 -12.17
C GLY A 15 -3.06 7.78 -11.78
N GLY A 16 -1.88 8.21 -12.24
CA GLY A 16 -1.41 9.60 -12.08
C GLY A 16 -0.59 9.91 -10.82
N HIS A 17 0.30 10.89 -10.94
CA HIS A 17 1.00 11.54 -9.84
C HIS A 17 -0.01 12.53 -9.23
N HIS A 18 -0.39 12.40 -7.96
CA HIS A 18 -1.44 13.15 -7.22
C HIS A 18 -2.87 12.58 -7.21
N VAL A 19 -3.12 11.35 -7.68
CA VAL A 19 -4.42 10.73 -7.36
C VAL A 19 -4.43 10.28 -5.91
N GLY A 20 -5.35 10.87 -5.14
CA GLY A 20 -5.60 10.50 -3.75
C GLY A 20 -6.08 9.05 -3.69
N LEU A 21 -5.29 8.21 -3.03
CA LEU A 21 -5.69 6.85 -2.68
C LEU A 21 -6.78 6.87 -1.61
N HIS A 22 -7.50 5.75 -1.48
CA HIS A 22 -8.50 5.59 -0.42
C HIS A 22 -7.85 5.68 0.96
N ARG A 23 -8.43 6.53 1.83
CA ARG A 23 -7.99 6.70 3.22
C ARG A 23 -9.16 6.65 4.17
N VAL A 24 -8.98 5.91 5.27
CA VAL A 24 -9.94 5.82 6.37
C VAL A 24 -9.30 6.41 7.61
N LEU A 25 -9.83 7.54 8.08
CA LEU A 25 -9.44 8.12 9.36
C LEU A 25 -10.32 7.53 10.47
N GLY A 26 -9.73 7.20 11.62
CA GLY A 26 -10.48 6.64 12.75
C GLY A 26 -11.00 5.22 12.52
N ALA A 27 -10.26 4.39 11.78
CA ALA A 27 -10.60 2.98 11.59
C ALA A 27 -10.73 2.26 12.96
N VAL A 28 -11.89 1.64 13.19
CA VAL A 28 -12.18 0.89 14.41
C VAL A 28 -11.40 -0.42 14.39
N GLY A 29 -10.72 -0.76 15.50
CA GLY A 29 -9.89 -1.98 15.59
C GLY A 29 -8.50 -1.86 14.96
N ARG A 30 -8.09 -0.66 14.55
CA ARG A 30 -6.71 -0.35 14.15
C ARG A 30 -5.73 -0.70 15.28
N ILE A 31 -4.63 -1.34 14.92
CA ILE A 31 -3.49 -1.60 15.80
C ILE A 31 -2.69 -0.28 15.95
N ALA A 32 -2.20 0.02 17.14
CA ALA A 32 -1.51 1.29 17.43
C ALA A 32 -0.33 1.10 18.39
N GLY A 33 0.63 2.01 18.33
CA GLY A 33 1.90 1.86 19.03
C GLY A 33 2.71 0.71 18.43
N ASP A 34 3.51 0.05 19.27
CA ASP A 34 4.39 -1.06 18.87
C ASP A 34 3.69 -2.43 18.94
N GLN A 35 2.37 -2.44 18.73
CA GLN A 35 1.61 -3.69 18.72
C GLN A 35 1.80 -4.38 17.36
N PRO A 36 1.96 -5.72 17.34
CA PRO A 36 2.26 -6.43 16.10
C PRO A 36 1.08 -6.38 15.12
N GLU A 37 1.37 -6.08 13.86
CA GLU A 37 0.41 -6.12 12.77
C GLU A 37 0.94 -6.85 11.53
N GLY A 38 0.02 -7.42 10.75
CA GLY A 38 0.34 -8.14 9.53
C GLY A 38 -0.60 -7.70 8.41
N ILE A 39 -0.02 -7.42 7.24
CA ILE A 39 -0.74 -6.95 6.06
C ILE A 39 -0.26 -7.67 4.81
N TYR A 40 -1.12 -7.78 3.81
CA TYR A 40 -0.77 -8.27 2.49
C TYR A 40 -1.61 -7.56 1.42
N ALA A 41 -1.05 -7.41 0.23
CA ALA A 41 -1.75 -6.88 -0.93
C ALA A 41 -1.35 -7.68 -2.18
N VAL A 42 -2.26 -7.74 -3.15
CA VAL A 42 -1.98 -8.26 -4.49
C VAL A 42 -2.10 -7.09 -5.45
N ALA A 43 -1.04 -6.83 -6.21
CA ALA A 43 -0.97 -5.73 -7.15
C ALA A 43 -0.51 -6.21 -8.53
N ASP A 44 -0.88 -5.46 -9.57
CA ASP A 44 -0.39 -5.69 -10.93
C ASP A 44 1.09 -5.29 -11.02
N GLY A 45 1.96 -6.28 -11.28
CA GLY A 45 3.40 -6.10 -11.43
C GLY A 45 3.82 -5.14 -12.55
N THR A 46 2.92 -4.84 -13.47
CA THR A 46 3.21 -3.97 -14.63
C THR A 46 2.69 -2.56 -14.46
N HIS A 47 1.85 -2.30 -13.46
CA HIS A 47 1.26 -0.99 -13.22
C HIS A 47 1.87 -0.31 -11.99
N TYR A 48 2.97 0.40 -12.23
CA TYR A 48 3.69 1.16 -11.21
C TYR A 48 4.35 2.40 -11.81
N ASN A 49 4.81 3.30 -10.96
CA ASN A 49 5.64 4.43 -11.36
C ASN A 49 6.74 4.67 -10.30
N GLN A 50 7.57 5.68 -10.57
CA GLN A 50 8.71 6.06 -9.73
C GLN A 50 8.39 7.09 -8.64
N TRP A 51 7.12 7.45 -8.46
CA TRP A 51 6.70 8.54 -7.59
C TRP A 51 6.06 8.02 -6.30
N CYS A 52 6.15 8.83 -5.26
CA CYS A 52 5.53 8.55 -3.98
C CYS A 52 4.00 8.77 -4.01
N CYS A 53 3.19 7.90 -3.41
CA CYS A 53 3.50 6.56 -2.90
C CYS A 53 2.28 5.67 -3.05
N PHE A 54 2.48 4.42 -3.47
CA PHE A 54 1.44 3.40 -3.38
C PHE A 54 1.68 2.57 -2.12
N ASP A 55 1.10 3.05 -1.02
CA ASP A 55 1.18 2.44 0.31
C ASP A 55 -0.15 1.76 0.64
N TYR A 56 -0.09 0.54 1.17
CA TYR A 56 -1.23 -0.17 1.76
C TYR A 56 -0.90 -0.56 3.19
N GLY A 57 -1.71 -0.13 4.16
CA GLY A 57 -1.50 -0.47 5.56
C GLY A 57 -1.94 0.62 6.51
N ASN A 58 -1.34 0.62 7.70
CA ASN A 58 -1.66 1.53 8.79
C ASN A 58 -0.89 2.84 8.63
N ALA A 59 -1.57 3.95 8.88
CA ALA A 59 -1.00 5.28 8.75
C ALA A 59 -1.56 6.20 9.82
N GLN A 60 -0.97 7.39 9.94
CA GLN A 60 -1.43 8.39 10.89
C GLN A 60 -2.89 8.80 10.69
N THR A 61 -3.50 9.34 11.73
CA THR A 61 -4.92 9.69 11.73
C THR A 61 -5.20 11.14 11.32
N ASN A 62 -4.17 11.92 10.99
CA ASN A 62 -4.27 13.36 10.72
C ASN A 62 -3.79 13.77 9.31
N ASN A 63 -3.39 12.82 8.46
CA ASN A 63 -2.83 13.07 7.11
C ASN A 63 -1.48 13.83 7.08
N LEU A 64 -0.71 13.86 8.16
CA LEU A 64 0.55 14.62 8.22
C LEU A 64 1.74 13.71 8.48
N ALA A 65 2.63 13.51 7.50
CA ALA A 65 3.87 12.76 7.70
C ALA A 65 4.93 13.60 8.45
N ASP A 66 4.72 13.82 9.75
CA ASP A 66 5.47 14.76 10.58
C ASP A 66 6.46 14.10 11.58
N GLU A 67 6.39 12.78 11.77
CA GLU A 67 7.25 12.03 12.69
C GLU A 67 7.82 10.75 12.05
N ARG A 68 8.58 9.94 12.79
CA ARG A 68 9.13 8.64 12.34
C ARG A 68 8.42 7.49 13.04
N ALA A 69 8.37 6.30 12.43
CA ALA A 69 7.74 5.11 13.04
C ALA A 69 6.25 5.32 13.37
N ILE A 70 5.55 5.95 12.43
CA ILE A 70 4.16 6.42 12.53
C ILE A 70 3.25 5.79 11.47
N MET A 71 3.84 4.96 10.61
CA MET A 71 3.17 4.21 9.55
C MET A 71 3.67 2.77 9.61
N GLU A 72 2.89 1.84 9.11
CA GLU A 72 3.29 0.44 8.92
C GLU A 72 2.58 -0.03 7.65
N THR A 73 3.28 0.10 6.54
CA THR A 73 2.71 -0.11 5.21
C THR A 73 3.56 -1.00 4.32
N ALA A 74 2.88 -1.71 3.43
CA ALA A 74 3.47 -2.32 2.26
C ALA A 74 3.51 -1.25 1.15
N TYR A 75 4.72 -0.90 0.71
CA TYR A 75 4.94 -0.03 -0.44
C TYR A 75 5.17 -0.87 -1.70
N PHE A 76 4.60 -0.41 -2.81
CA PHE A 76 4.80 -0.99 -4.13
C PHE A 76 5.15 0.08 -5.17
N GLY A 77 6.36 0.03 -5.72
CA GLY A 77 6.78 0.99 -6.73
C GLY A 77 8.26 0.90 -7.06
N ALA A 78 8.77 1.90 -7.79
CA ALA A 78 10.18 1.99 -8.14
C ALA A 78 10.84 3.20 -7.49
N LYS A 79 12.12 3.07 -7.13
CA LYS A 79 13.08 4.16 -6.83
C LYS A 79 12.94 4.96 -5.53
N GLN A 80 11.81 5.00 -4.82
CA GLN A 80 11.67 5.92 -3.68
C GLN A 80 12.56 5.56 -2.48
N TRP A 81 12.65 4.26 -2.13
CA TRP A 81 13.36 3.81 -0.92
C TRP A 81 14.32 2.63 -1.12
N GLY A 82 14.34 2.02 -2.33
CA GLY A 82 15.15 0.83 -2.65
C GLY A 82 16.27 1.02 -3.67
N GLY A 83 16.50 2.25 -4.19
CA GLY A 83 17.60 2.54 -5.13
C GLY A 83 17.58 1.82 -6.49
N GLY A 84 16.63 0.90 -6.73
CA GLY A 84 16.51 0.14 -7.97
C GLY A 84 15.67 0.82 -9.05
N THR A 85 15.95 0.51 -10.32
CA THR A 85 15.14 0.94 -11.48
C THR A 85 13.91 0.05 -11.74
N THR A 86 13.78 -1.04 -10.99
CA THR A 86 12.72 -2.06 -11.13
C THR A 86 11.74 -1.97 -9.97
N GLN A 87 10.51 -2.41 -10.19
CA GLN A 87 9.48 -2.55 -9.16
C GLN A 87 9.94 -3.43 -7.99
N GLN A 88 9.67 -2.97 -6.77
CA GLN A 88 10.02 -3.67 -5.55
C GLN A 88 8.90 -3.53 -4.51
N TRP A 89 8.68 -4.60 -3.76
CA TRP A 89 7.94 -4.55 -2.51
C TRP A 89 8.89 -4.18 -1.38
N SER A 90 8.47 -3.25 -0.51
CA SER A 90 9.18 -2.94 0.73
C SER A 90 8.21 -2.65 1.86
N THR A 91 8.62 -2.97 3.08
CA THR A 91 7.93 -2.52 4.29
C THR A 91 8.35 -1.08 4.61
N ARG A 92 7.42 -0.28 5.11
CA ARG A 92 7.65 1.10 5.53
C ARG A 92 7.11 1.32 6.93
N SER A 93 8.01 1.70 7.84
CA SER A 93 7.76 2.01 9.25
C SER A 93 8.04 3.49 9.55
#